data_AF-A0A7S0N287-F1
#
_entry.id   AF-A0A7S0N287-F1
#
_cell.length_a   1.000
_cell.length_b   1.000
_cell.length_c   1.000
_cell.angle_alpha   90.00
_cell.angle_beta   90.00
_cell.angle_gamma   90.00
#
_symmetry.space_group_name_H-M   'P 1'
#
loop_
_entity.id
_entity.type
_entity.pdbx_description
1 polymer ?
#
loop_
_entity_poly.entity_id
_entity_poly.type
_entity_poly.pdbx_seq_one_letter_code
_entity_poly.pdbx_strand_id
1 'polypeptide(L)'
;QTRGPGGGPPPCRNSLQDIKALKGLANLVTLKLDQNQLASLEGLQCKKLTRLATLSASHNLISELDERMSRLQALTSLSLSHNKIAELPVELGELKEKVLLHLNLDDNPIKDSKVRKILEKGRAPVKELLLHLRKEQESGKGRKKKA
;
A
#
# COMPACT_ATOMS: atom_id res chain seq x y z
N GLN A 1 3.34 -24.31 -41.77
CA GLN A 1 3.66 -23.01 -41.14
C GLN A 1 2.84 -22.90 -39.85
N THR A 2 3.46 -23.00 -38.67
CA THR A 2 2.96 -22.37 -37.42
C THR A 2 4.14 -22.25 -36.43
N ARG A 3 4.73 -21.05 -36.47
CA ARG A 3 5.28 -20.21 -35.38
C ARG A 3 5.88 -20.91 -34.14
N GLY A 4 7.19 -20.75 -33.98
CA GLY A 4 8.00 -21.34 -32.92
C GLY A 4 7.81 -20.80 -31.50
N PRO A 5 8.46 -21.42 -30.51
CA PRO A 5 8.45 -20.92 -29.14
C PRO A 5 9.48 -19.79 -29.04
N GLY A 6 9.00 -18.55 -29.04
CA GLY A 6 9.76 -17.42 -28.56
C GLY A 6 10.01 -17.59 -27.06
N GLY A 7 11.05 -18.35 -26.71
CA GLY A 7 11.64 -18.36 -25.37
C GLY A 7 12.37 -17.04 -25.14
N GLY A 8 11.61 -15.98 -24.88
CA GLY A 8 12.17 -14.81 -24.23
C GLY A 8 12.70 -15.23 -22.85
N PRO A 9 13.79 -14.62 -22.36
CA PRO A 9 14.26 -14.88 -20.99
C PRO A 9 13.07 -14.71 -20.04
N PRO A 10 12.90 -15.60 -19.05
CA PRO A 10 11.82 -15.45 -18.07
C PRO A 10 11.90 -14.02 -17.54
N PRO A 11 10.76 -13.30 -17.42
CA PRO A 11 10.80 -12.00 -16.77
C PRO A 11 11.50 -12.21 -15.43
N CYS A 12 12.59 -11.47 -15.21
CA CYS A 12 13.39 -11.52 -13.98
C CYS A 12 12.54 -10.97 -12.83
N ARG A 13 11.46 -11.68 -12.49
CA ARG A 13 10.52 -11.31 -11.45
C ARG A 13 11.15 -11.82 -10.17
N ASN A 14 11.59 -10.90 -9.34
CA ASN A 14 12.15 -11.26 -8.05
C ASN A 14 11.07 -12.02 -7.27
N SER A 15 11.41 -13.20 -6.76
CA SER A 15 10.46 -14.06 -6.04
C SER A 15 10.41 -13.73 -4.56
N LEU A 16 10.55 -12.45 -4.16
CA LEU A 16 10.41 -12.09 -2.75
C LEU A 16 8.95 -12.29 -2.34
N GLN A 17 8.75 -13.23 -1.43
CA GLN A 17 7.44 -13.56 -0.85
C GLN A 17 7.27 -12.94 0.55
N ASP A 18 8.37 -12.55 1.20
CA ASP A 18 8.36 -12.06 2.58
C ASP A 18 9.44 -10.98 2.80
N ILE A 19 9.14 -10.00 3.64
CA ILE A 19 9.99 -8.84 3.94
C ILE A 19 10.40 -8.76 5.42
N LYS A 20 10.23 -9.84 6.19
CA LYS A 20 10.70 -9.96 7.58
C LYS A 20 12.21 -9.76 7.70
N ALA A 21 12.97 -10.02 6.65
CA ALA A 21 14.41 -9.74 6.62
C ALA A 21 14.74 -8.23 6.74
N LEU A 22 13.79 -7.35 6.40
CA LEU A 22 13.92 -5.90 6.57
C LEU A 22 13.66 -5.44 8.03
N LYS A 23 13.38 -6.39 8.94
CA LYS A 23 13.20 -6.17 10.38
C LYS A 23 14.49 -5.64 11.00
N GLY A 24 14.54 -4.33 11.22
CA GLY A 24 15.65 -3.66 11.92
C GLY A 24 16.29 -2.51 11.15
N LEU A 25 15.86 -2.25 9.91
CA LEU A 25 16.37 -1.15 9.08
C LEU A 25 15.80 0.21 9.52
N ALA A 26 16.07 0.64 10.77
CA ALA A 26 15.53 1.87 11.34
C ALA A 26 15.91 3.16 10.57
N ASN A 27 16.99 3.10 9.78
CA ASN A 27 17.46 4.21 8.95
C ASN A 27 16.98 4.14 7.49
N LEU A 28 16.08 3.23 7.14
CA LEU A 28 15.58 3.12 5.78
C LEU A 28 14.76 4.36 5.42
N VAL A 29 15.14 5.03 4.32
CA VAL A 29 14.43 6.21 3.79
C VAL A 29 13.59 5.85 2.57
N THR A 30 14.08 4.91 1.74
CA THR A 30 13.42 4.50 0.51
C THR A 30 13.41 2.97 0.44
N LEU A 31 12.23 2.39 0.23
CA LEU A 31 12.03 0.96 0.02
C LEU A 31 11.31 0.73 -1.30
N LYS A 32 11.97 0.01 -2.21
CA LYS A 32 11.39 -0.40 -3.49
C LYS A 32 11.33 -1.92 -3.54
N LEU A 33 10.12 -2.44 -3.64
CA LEU A 33 9.75 -3.85 -3.65
C LEU A 33 8.90 -4.17 -4.89
N ASP A 34 9.03 -3.35 -5.93
CA ASP A 34 8.24 -3.50 -7.15
C ASP A 34 8.55 -4.83 -7.86
N GLN A 35 7.57 -5.40 -8.57
CA GLN A 35 7.71 -6.64 -9.34
C GLN A 35 8.12 -7.86 -8.49
N ASN A 36 7.54 -8.00 -7.30
CA ASN A 36 7.71 -9.17 -6.43
C ASN A 36 6.41 -9.99 -6.32
N GLN A 37 6.40 -10.98 -5.42
CA GLN A 37 5.26 -11.86 -5.17
C GLN A 37 4.75 -11.69 -3.72
N LEU A 38 4.87 -10.48 -3.17
CA LEU A 38 4.44 -10.19 -1.81
C LEU A 38 2.92 -10.28 -1.72
N ALA A 39 2.41 -11.21 -0.91
CA ALA A 39 0.99 -11.32 -0.60
C ALA A 39 0.55 -10.32 0.48
N SER A 40 1.51 -9.82 1.26
CA SER A 40 1.28 -8.92 2.39
C SER A 40 2.54 -8.11 2.70
N LEU A 41 2.37 -6.96 3.34
CA LEU A 41 3.46 -6.19 3.95
C LEU A 41 3.73 -6.59 5.41
N GLU A 42 3.14 -7.70 5.86
CA GLU A 42 3.41 -8.31 7.15
C GLU A 42 4.92 -8.56 7.34
N GLY A 43 5.41 -8.22 8.53
CA GLY A 43 6.84 -8.27 8.86
C GLY A 43 7.56 -6.93 8.73
N LEU A 44 6.99 -5.95 8.02
CA LEU A 44 7.50 -4.58 8.04
C LEU A 44 7.31 -3.98 9.44
N GLN A 45 8.41 -3.62 10.12
CA GLN A 45 8.33 -2.96 11.43
C GLN A 45 8.01 -1.48 11.25
N CYS A 46 6.77 -1.13 10.86
CA CYS A 46 6.35 0.25 10.64
C CYS A 46 6.64 1.18 11.83
N LYS A 47 6.62 0.64 13.06
CA LYS A 47 7.00 1.38 14.29
C LYS A 47 8.49 1.80 14.32
N LYS A 48 9.38 1.03 13.72
CA LYS A 48 10.84 1.32 13.68
C LYS A 48 11.24 2.13 12.45
N LEU A 49 10.49 2.02 11.37
CA LEU A 49 10.72 2.73 10.10
C LEU A 49 10.25 4.19 10.17
N THR A 50 10.72 4.92 11.18
CA THR A 50 10.33 6.31 11.45
C THR A 50 10.87 7.29 10.40
N ARG A 51 11.85 6.88 9.59
CA ARG A 51 12.49 7.69 8.55
C ARG A 51 12.09 7.31 7.13
N LEU A 52 11.22 6.30 6.98
CA LEU A 52 10.81 5.82 5.65
C LEU A 52 9.93 6.89 4.99
N ALA A 53 10.46 7.51 3.95
CA ALA A 53 9.78 8.53 3.16
C ALA A 53 9.09 7.93 1.95
N THR A 54 9.71 6.95 1.29
CA THR A 54 9.18 6.38 0.04
C THR A 54 9.05 4.87 0.16
N LEU A 55 7.84 4.36 -0.07
CA LEU A 55 7.55 2.93 -0.18
C LEU A 55 6.89 2.65 -1.53
N SER A 56 7.53 1.83 -2.35
CA SER A 56 6.98 1.33 -3.61
C SER A 56 6.93 -0.18 -3.56
N ALA A 57 5.75 -0.76 -3.77
CA ALA A 57 5.55 -2.19 -3.89
C ALA A 57 4.53 -2.49 -5.00
N SER A 58 4.71 -1.84 -6.15
CA SER A 58 3.86 -2.04 -7.32
C SER A 58 4.07 -3.41 -7.95
N HIS A 59 3.06 -3.95 -8.64
CA HIS A 59 3.10 -5.28 -9.27
C HIS A 59 3.40 -6.43 -8.31
N ASN A 60 2.79 -6.38 -7.12
CA ASN A 60 2.81 -7.46 -6.13
C ASN A 60 1.44 -8.17 -6.07
N LEU A 61 1.24 -9.01 -5.06
CA LEU A 61 0.01 -9.75 -4.82
C LEU A 61 -0.65 -9.30 -3.51
N ILE A 62 -0.38 -8.06 -3.07
CA ILE A 62 -0.82 -7.55 -1.76
C ILE A 62 -2.34 -7.47 -1.76
N SER A 63 -3.01 -8.25 -0.93
CA SER A 63 -4.47 -8.28 -0.83
C SER A 63 -5.01 -7.39 0.28
N GLU A 64 -4.21 -7.16 1.31
CA GLU A 64 -4.59 -6.42 2.51
C GLU A 64 -3.46 -5.51 2.99
N LEU A 65 -3.86 -4.39 3.61
CA LEU A 65 -2.97 -3.45 4.26
C LEU A 65 -3.24 -3.47 5.76
N ASP A 66 -2.16 -3.59 6.52
CA ASP A 66 -2.19 -3.69 7.97
C ASP A 66 -2.45 -2.32 8.62
N GLU A 67 -3.15 -2.28 9.76
CA GLU A 67 -3.39 -1.05 10.54
C GLU A 67 -2.08 -0.32 10.90
N ARG A 68 -0.98 -1.09 11.00
CA ARG A 68 0.35 -0.62 11.38
C ARG A 68 0.96 0.34 10.36
N MET A 69 0.43 0.39 9.14
CA MET A 69 0.85 1.34 8.11
C MET A 69 0.70 2.79 8.57
N SER A 70 -0.26 3.09 9.47
CA SER A 70 -0.45 4.41 10.08
C SER A 70 0.76 4.91 10.88
N ARG A 71 1.65 4.00 11.31
CA ARG A 71 2.83 4.32 12.14
C ARG A 71 3.99 4.89 11.33
N LEU A 72 3.95 4.82 9.99
CA LEU A 72 4.97 5.37 9.10
C LEU A 72 4.85 6.89 9.00
N GLN A 73 5.20 7.60 10.09
CA GLN A 73 4.95 9.03 10.23
C GLN A 73 5.74 9.93 9.27
N ALA A 74 6.81 9.42 8.65
CA ALA A 74 7.62 10.14 7.67
C ALA A 74 7.27 9.80 6.22
N LEU A 75 6.28 8.94 5.96
CA LEU A 75 5.97 8.45 4.62
C LEU A 75 5.35 9.56 3.77
N THR A 76 6.07 9.95 2.73
CA THR A 76 5.66 10.99 1.77
C THR A 76 5.13 10.43 0.46
N SER A 77 5.56 9.21 0.09
CA SER A 77 5.13 8.56 -1.14
C SER A 77 4.87 7.07 -0.91
N LEU A 78 3.67 6.63 -1.26
CA LEU A 78 3.26 5.23 -1.22
C LEU A 78 2.74 4.80 -2.59
N SER A 79 3.37 3.80 -3.20
CA SER A 79 2.91 3.19 -4.44
C SER A 79 2.62 1.72 -4.23
N LEU A 80 1.36 1.34 -4.46
CA LEU A 80 0.85 -0.02 -4.36
C LEU A 80 0.02 -0.36 -5.60
N SER A 81 0.33 0.23 -6.75
CA SER A 81 -0.37 -0.05 -8.01
C SER A 81 -0.20 -1.51 -8.45
N HIS A 82 -1.16 -2.03 -9.21
CA HIS A 82 -1.18 -3.42 -9.68
C HIS A 82 -1.02 -4.43 -8.54
N ASN A 83 -1.86 -4.31 -7.51
CA ASN A 83 -1.96 -5.27 -6.41
C ASN A 83 -3.37 -5.87 -6.35
N LYS A 84 -3.70 -6.57 -5.27
CA LYS A 84 -5.00 -7.21 -5.05
C LYS A 84 -5.77 -6.55 -3.90
N ILE A 85 -5.46 -5.29 -3.59
CA ILE A 85 -6.04 -4.57 -2.45
C ILE A 85 -7.52 -4.32 -2.72
N ALA A 86 -8.38 -4.97 -1.93
CA ALA A 86 -9.82 -4.80 -2.03
C ALA A 86 -10.34 -3.69 -1.11
N GLU A 87 -9.72 -3.48 0.04
CA GLU A 87 -10.15 -2.52 1.05
C GLU A 87 -8.91 -1.86 1.68
N LEU A 88 -9.04 -0.60 2.10
CA LEU A 88 -8.00 0.13 2.81
C LEU A 88 -8.35 0.17 4.29
N PRO A 89 -7.39 -0.07 5.20
CA PRO A 89 -7.65 0.05 6.63
C PRO A 89 -8.00 1.50 6.95
N VAL A 90 -9.01 1.68 7.79
CA VAL A 90 -9.49 2.99 8.24
C VAL A 90 -8.40 3.74 9.04
N GLU A 91 -7.45 3.02 9.65
CA GLU A 91 -6.26 3.54 10.33
C GLU A 91 -5.29 4.23 9.38
N LEU A 92 -5.34 3.95 8.07
CA LEU A 92 -4.53 4.68 7.10
C LEU A 92 -4.86 6.18 7.14
N GLY A 93 -6.09 6.55 7.50
CA GLY A 93 -6.51 7.93 7.75
C GLY A 93 -5.82 8.63 8.93
N GLU A 94 -5.14 7.89 9.81
CA GLU A 94 -4.31 8.48 10.89
C GLU A 94 -2.92 8.92 10.41
N LEU A 95 -2.53 8.56 9.18
CA LEU A 95 -1.34 9.14 8.57
C LEU A 95 -1.49 10.65 8.54
N LYS A 96 -0.43 11.37 8.95
CA LYS A 96 -0.44 12.83 8.96
C LYS A 96 -0.66 13.32 7.52
N GLU A 97 -1.81 13.95 7.27
CA GLU A 97 -2.20 14.56 5.98
C GLU A 97 -1.15 15.52 5.40
N LYS A 98 -0.23 16.01 6.24
CA LYS A 98 0.86 16.92 5.84
C LYS A 98 2.10 16.20 5.31
N VAL A 99 2.20 14.89 5.47
CA VAL A 99 3.41 14.13 5.12
C VAL A 99 3.18 13.32 3.85
N LEU A 100 2.08 12.57 3.73
CA LEU A 100 1.79 11.78 2.53
C LEU A 100 1.34 12.69 1.38
N LEU A 101 2.19 12.82 0.37
CA LEU A 101 1.97 13.66 -0.81
C LEU A 101 1.49 12.85 -2.01
N HIS A 102 1.99 11.63 -2.16
CA HIS A 102 1.69 10.75 -3.27
C HIS A 102 1.18 9.40 -2.77
N LEU A 103 0.02 9.00 -3.26
CA LEU A 103 -0.54 7.67 -3.08
C LEU A 103 -0.98 7.16 -4.43
N ASN A 104 -0.40 6.05 -4.86
CA ASN A 104 -0.85 5.35 -6.05
C ASN A 104 -1.41 3.98 -5.65
N LEU A 105 -2.68 3.76 -5.99
CA LEU A 105 -3.41 2.51 -5.78
C LEU A 105 -4.09 2.03 -7.08
N ASP A 106 -3.64 2.52 -8.23
CA ASP A 106 -4.18 2.13 -9.53
C ASP A 106 -4.12 0.62 -9.75
N ASP A 107 -5.03 0.09 -10.56
CA ASP A 107 -5.10 -1.35 -10.85
C ASP A 107 -5.24 -2.24 -9.60
N ASN A 108 -5.99 -1.76 -8.59
CA ASN A 108 -6.43 -2.57 -7.45
C ASN A 108 -7.95 -2.78 -7.46
N PRO A 109 -8.44 -3.95 -7.03
CA PRO A 109 -9.86 -4.28 -6.95
C PRO A 109 -10.57 -3.61 -5.76
N ILE A 110 -10.34 -2.32 -5.50
CA ILE A 110 -10.87 -1.60 -4.33
C ILE A 110 -12.41 -1.63 -4.35
N LYS A 111 -13.10 -2.11 -3.33
CA LYS A 111 -14.57 -2.18 -3.33
C LYS A 111 -15.23 -0.84 -3.03
N ASP A 112 -14.56 0.02 -2.28
CA ASP A 112 -15.10 1.30 -1.88
C ASP A 112 -15.20 2.27 -3.08
N SER A 113 -16.45 2.57 -3.45
CA SER A 113 -16.77 3.45 -4.58
C SER A 113 -16.33 4.91 -4.37
N LYS A 114 -16.27 5.40 -3.13
CA LYS A 114 -15.77 6.74 -2.82
C LYS A 114 -14.26 6.76 -2.97
N VAL A 115 -13.57 5.76 -2.43
CA VAL A 115 -12.11 5.61 -2.58
C VAL A 115 -11.73 5.58 -4.05
N ARG A 116 -12.39 4.76 -4.88
CA ARG A 116 -12.16 4.72 -6.33
C ARG A 116 -12.31 6.09 -6.99
N LYS A 117 -13.43 6.77 -6.74
CA LYS A 117 -13.68 8.11 -7.31
C LYS A 117 -12.62 9.12 -6.88
N ILE A 118 -12.14 9.04 -5.64
CA ILE A 118 -11.07 9.91 -5.15
C ILE A 118 -9.80 9.63 -5.93
N LEU A 119 -9.40 8.36 -6.09
CA LEU A 119 -8.20 7.96 -6.83
C LEU A 119 -8.27 8.38 -8.31
N GLU A 120 -9.42 8.23 -8.97
CA GLU A 120 -9.63 8.64 -10.38
C GLU A 120 -9.57 10.16 -10.59
N LYS A 121 -9.83 10.98 -9.57
CA LYS A 121 -9.80 12.45 -9.68
C LYS A 121 -8.39 13.02 -9.88
N GLY A 122 -7.32 12.26 -9.64
CA GLY A 122 -5.91 12.58 -9.92
C GLY A 122 -5.30 13.76 -9.13
N ARG A 123 -5.99 14.89 -8.98
CA ARG A 123 -5.47 16.13 -8.39
C ARG A 123 -5.73 16.12 -6.87
N ALA A 124 -4.70 15.71 -6.11
CA ALA A 124 -4.67 15.63 -4.64
C ALA A 124 -5.62 14.61 -3.95
N PRO A 125 -5.72 13.35 -4.43
CA PRO A 125 -6.60 12.34 -3.85
C PRO A 125 -6.23 11.94 -2.42
N VAL A 126 -4.97 12.15 -2.01
CA VAL A 126 -4.47 11.67 -0.72
C VAL A 126 -5.20 12.32 0.45
N LYS A 127 -5.34 13.65 0.46
CA LYS A 127 -6.02 14.35 1.57
C LYS A 127 -7.49 13.99 1.65
N GLU A 128 -8.19 13.97 0.51
CA GLU A 128 -9.61 13.61 0.46
C GLU A 128 -9.81 12.15 0.91
N LEU A 129 -8.91 11.25 0.52
CA LEU A 129 -8.93 9.85 0.94
C LEU A 129 -8.67 9.70 2.44
N LEU A 130 -7.62 10.31 2.97
CA LEU A 130 -7.29 10.24 4.40
C LEU A 130 -8.43 10.81 5.25
N LEU A 131 -9.01 11.94 4.82
CA LEU A 131 -10.17 12.54 5.49
C LEU A 131 -11.39 11.64 5.42
N HIS A 132 -11.63 10.98 4.27
CA HIS A 132 -12.72 10.02 4.13
C HIS A 132 -12.54 8.83 5.08
N LEU A 133 -11.36 8.20 5.11
CA LEU A 133 -11.04 7.10 6.01
C LEU A 133 -11.14 7.51 7.48
N ARG A 134 -10.75 8.74 7.83
CA ARG A 134 -10.92 9.30 9.17
C ARG A 134 -12.40 9.50 9.55
N LYS A 135 -13.25 9.94 8.62
CA LYS A 135 -14.70 10.04 8.86
C LYS A 135 -15.34 8.65 9.03
N GLU A 136 -14.87 7.66 8.27
CA GLU A 136 -15.31 6.27 8.43
C GLU A 136 -14.88 5.70 9.80
N GLN A 137 -13.69 6.03 10.32
CA GLN A 137 -13.28 5.70 11.70
C GLN A 137 -14.28 6.27 12.74
N GLU A 138 -14.65 7.54 12.60
CA GLU A 138 -15.55 8.22 13.55
C GLU A 138 -16.99 7.68 13.48
N SER A 139 -17.46 7.34 12.28
CA SER A 139 -18.80 6.73 12.08
C SER A 139 -18.84 5.24 12.45
N GLY A 140 -17.71 4.54 12.35
CA GLY A 140 -17.54 3.12 12.65
C GLY A 140 -17.38 2.79 14.13
N LYS A 141 -17.05 3.76 15.00
CA LYS A 141 -16.94 3.54 16.47
C LYS A 141 -18.24 3.06 17.14
N GLY A 142 -19.38 3.12 16.45
CA GLY A 142 -20.65 2.50 16.88
C GLY A 142 -20.82 1.01 16.49
N ARG A 143 -19.91 0.43 15.70
CA ARG A 143 -19.97 -0.96 15.24
C ARG A 143 -18.69 -1.73 15.58
N LYS A 144 -18.29 -1.73 16.86
CA LYS A 144 -17.56 -2.89 17.39
C LYS A 144 -18.54 -4.07 17.39
N LYS A 145 -18.61 -4.82 16.29
CA LYS A 145 -19.21 -6.16 16.32
C LYS A 145 -18.31 -7.01 17.21
N LYS A 146 -18.89 -7.37 18.36
CA LYS A 146 -18.56 -8.56 19.14
C LYS A 146 -18.22 -9.72 18.20
N ALA A 147 -17.06 -10.32 18.43
CA ALA A 147 -16.85 -11.76 18.36
C ALA A 147 -15.82 -12.08 19.45
#